data_AF-A0A1F5ZWJ9-F1
#
_entry.id   AF-A0A1F5ZWJ9-F1
#
_cell.length_a   1.000
_cell.length_b   1.000
_cell.length_c   1.000
_cell.angle_alpha   90.00
_cell.angle_beta   90.00
_cell.angle_gamma   90.00
#
_symmetry.space_group_name_H-M   'P 1'
#
loop_
_entity.id
_entity.type
_entity.pdbx_description
1 polymer ?
#
loop_
_entity_poly.entity_id
_entity_poly.type
_entity_poly.pdbx_seq_one_letter_code
_entity_poly.pdbx_strand_id
1 'polypeptide(L)'
;MKSFRKNKKLILIILLAGLLPLLILAARQIQELRGRAAGTSEVGVRLTPSSGTFNPGEQMTLKIAMHKLATRAINVSGAQAQILVSDKFTINSASCEAPFNSLPFTRITGQNITVMCAISSAETPVAVTAADLPFATLNLTVAGSAVAGSGPVTFTSTRVTEAGVSGQAPDVSTAGESGNYDVGGGGGTPPVTGDVVLSFSPGQVNLPPDSTVKIMADSGTKKVGFTRTVFTFDPAKINLASEITATNPNLSTPVEKTSMAVANQQGKAVIVVASSPSDIPPGGVFELASFTIKAISTVANDTATINFLTSDMQYIDEANQILTLGAIPLSITLNGQNVTVTATPPPGGDFEVPIGSKDVITVDIGGVPGNIPQISFSAELAHTQANPDMYFRLRVKDDLYFVDNPGVVLAPTCNSPSEGEKDFYIPVRAQGNVYKPVASINVPVPSGAGVAKVTADGWVVLEGIAEDRYYTFILKAPKFRGVQVVEHVYLQSGQQSGQVFSWVNNPLEPGDLPNPNDNLLQDCTVNSVDISLMVSRIGSTGGADLKVADVNFDGIVNGNDISKVVNTLSTKPDDDL
;
A
#
# COMPACT_ATOMS: atom_id res chain seq x y z
N MET A 1 -15.66 -58.74 2.08
CA MET A 1 -15.00 -57.41 1.97
C MET A 1 -15.94 -56.29 2.42
N LYS A 2 -16.07 -56.00 3.73
CA LYS A 2 -16.76 -54.78 4.23
C LYS A 2 -16.25 -54.24 5.58
N SER A 3 -15.33 -54.93 6.26
CA SER A 3 -14.82 -54.53 7.58
C SER A 3 -13.55 -53.64 7.54
N PHE A 4 -12.77 -53.69 6.45
CA PHE A 4 -11.47 -53.00 6.38
C PHE A 4 -11.52 -51.48 6.10
N ARG A 5 -12.69 -50.91 5.77
CA ARG A 5 -12.83 -49.46 5.46
C ARG A 5 -13.00 -48.59 6.71
N LYS A 6 -13.44 -49.14 7.84
CA LYS A 6 -13.73 -48.37 9.07
C LYS A 6 -12.46 -48.01 9.85
N ASN A 7 -11.42 -48.86 9.78
CA ASN A 7 -10.17 -48.65 10.53
C ASN A 7 -9.25 -47.59 9.92
N LYS A 8 -9.36 -47.28 8.62
CA LYS A 8 -8.51 -46.24 7.98
C LYS A 8 -8.83 -44.83 8.47
N LYS A 9 -10.10 -44.53 8.77
CA LYS A 9 -10.51 -43.21 9.29
C LYS A 9 -10.02 -43.01 10.73
N LEU A 10 -10.03 -44.06 11.54
CA LEU A 10 -9.57 -44.00 12.93
C LEU A 10 -8.04 -43.78 13.01
N ILE A 11 -7.28 -44.47 12.16
CA ILE A 11 -5.81 -44.31 12.07
C ILE A 11 -5.46 -42.88 11.60
N LEU A 12 -6.20 -42.32 10.66
CA LEU A 12 -5.98 -40.94 10.18
C LEU A 12 -6.24 -39.90 11.28
N ILE A 13 -7.29 -40.08 12.09
CA ILE A 13 -7.62 -39.18 13.20
C ILE A 13 -6.53 -39.23 14.29
N ILE A 14 -6.00 -40.41 14.61
CA ILE A 14 -4.92 -40.57 15.59
C ILE A 14 -3.62 -39.93 15.08
N LEU A 15 -3.30 -40.09 13.79
CA LEU A 15 -2.16 -39.42 13.16
C LEU A 15 -2.31 -37.89 13.19
N LEU A 16 -3.50 -37.38 12.87
CA LEU A 16 -3.77 -35.94 12.87
C LEU A 16 -3.72 -35.34 14.28
N ALA A 17 -4.23 -36.07 15.29
CA ALA A 17 -4.17 -35.68 16.69
C ALA A 17 -2.75 -35.68 17.26
N GLY A 18 -1.83 -36.49 16.72
CA GLY A 18 -0.41 -36.46 17.07
C GLY A 18 0.39 -35.37 16.34
N LEU A 19 0.05 -35.10 15.07
CA LEU A 19 0.80 -34.14 14.24
C LEU A 19 0.48 -32.68 14.58
N LEU A 20 -0.78 -32.39 14.93
CA LEU A 20 -1.25 -31.03 15.23
C LEU A 20 -0.54 -30.37 16.44
N PRO A 21 -0.38 -31.04 17.61
CA PRO A 21 0.37 -30.45 18.73
C PRO A 21 1.86 -30.29 18.42
N LEU A 22 2.45 -31.14 17.57
CA LEU A 22 3.83 -31.01 17.09
C LEU A 22 4.01 -29.79 16.18
N LEU A 23 3.04 -29.51 15.31
CA LEU A 23 3.02 -28.30 14.49
C LEU A 23 2.83 -27.03 15.33
N ILE A 24 2.00 -27.09 16.38
CA ILE A 24 1.82 -25.97 17.33
C ILE A 24 3.11 -25.72 18.13
N LEU A 25 3.82 -26.76 18.56
CA LEU A 25 5.12 -26.64 19.23
C LEU A 25 6.19 -26.07 18.30
N ALA A 26 6.22 -26.49 17.03
CA ALA A 26 7.12 -25.93 16.03
C ALA A 26 6.80 -24.45 15.73
N ALA A 27 5.52 -24.08 15.63
CA ALA A 27 5.09 -22.70 15.42
C ALA A 27 5.44 -21.79 16.62
N ARG A 28 5.32 -22.29 17.86
CA ARG A 28 5.76 -21.57 19.06
C ARG A 28 7.27 -21.39 19.12
N GLN A 29 8.06 -22.39 18.71
CA GLN A 29 9.52 -22.24 18.60
C GLN A 29 9.92 -21.17 17.58
N ILE A 30 9.21 -21.05 16.45
CA ILE A 30 9.45 -20.01 15.44
C ILE A 30 9.12 -18.60 15.99
N GLN A 31 8.08 -18.48 16.82
CA GLN A 31 7.73 -17.19 17.45
C GLN A 31 8.73 -16.77 18.54
N GLU A 32 9.23 -17.71 19.36
CA GLU A 32 10.26 -17.39 20.37
C GLU A 32 11.62 -16.99 19.78
N LEU A 33 11.95 -17.44 18.56
CA LEU A 33 13.18 -17.02 17.86
C LEU A 33 13.20 -15.53 17.50
N ARG A 34 12.04 -14.87 17.41
CA ARG A 34 11.97 -13.41 17.17
C ARG A 34 12.19 -12.58 18.44
N GLY A 35 12.12 -13.19 19.63
CA GLY A 35 12.20 -12.50 20.93
C GLY A 35 13.57 -12.50 21.61
N ARG A 36 14.62 -13.08 21.01
CA ARG A 36 15.95 -13.24 21.66
C ARG A 36 17.05 -12.29 21.18
N ALA A 37 16.73 -11.29 20.35
CA ALA A 37 17.72 -10.44 19.69
C ALA A 37 18.00 -9.09 20.38
N ALA A 38 17.40 -8.79 21.53
CA ALA A 38 17.53 -7.51 22.21
C ALA A 38 18.20 -7.65 23.59
N GLY A 39 19.11 -6.72 23.90
CA GLY A 39 19.60 -6.46 25.26
C GLY A 39 18.57 -5.66 26.08
N THR A 40 19.04 -4.76 26.94
CA THR A 40 18.15 -3.94 27.80
C THR A 40 17.28 -2.93 27.06
N SER A 41 17.39 -2.84 25.72
CA SER A 41 16.61 -1.93 24.86
C SER A 41 16.82 -0.44 25.14
N GLU A 42 18.01 -0.07 25.59
CA GLU A 42 18.38 1.31 25.95
C GLU A 42 19.09 2.07 24.81
N VAL A 43 19.66 1.34 23.85
CA VAL A 43 20.32 1.86 22.64
C VAL A 43 19.71 1.20 21.40
N GLY A 44 19.11 2.01 20.54
CA GLY A 44 18.61 1.58 19.24
C GLY A 44 19.74 1.36 18.24
N VAL A 45 19.57 0.38 17.34
CA VAL A 45 20.46 0.14 16.20
C VAL A 45 19.64 0.24 14.92
N ARG A 46 20.08 1.00 13.93
CA ARG A 46 19.33 1.18 12.67
C ARG A 46 20.25 1.33 11.46
N LEU A 47 19.65 1.21 10.27
CA LEU A 47 20.32 1.53 9.00
C LEU A 47 20.06 2.98 8.60
N THR A 48 21.09 3.63 8.07
CA THR A 48 21.03 5.02 7.59
C THR A 48 21.61 5.09 6.17
N PRO A 49 20.82 5.42 5.13
CA PRO A 49 19.37 5.66 5.17
C PRO A 49 18.58 4.37 5.47
N SER A 50 17.40 4.50 6.09
CA SER A 50 16.53 3.37 6.45
C SER A 50 15.66 2.87 5.28
N SER A 51 15.54 3.68 4.22
CA SER A 51 14.85 3.34 2.99
C SER A 51 15.43 4.09 1.79
N GLY A 52 15.02 3.70 0.59
CA GLY A 52 15.43 4.31 -0.67
C GLY A 52 14.98 3.49 -1.88
N THR A 53 15.02 4.08 -3.07
CA THR A 53 14.65 3.41 -4.32
C THR A 53 15.88 3.33 -5.22
N PHE A 54 16.18 2.13 -5.71
CA PHE A 54 17.38 1.86 -6.49
C PHE A 54 17.06 1.01 -7.72
N ASN A 55 17.79 1.23 -8.81
CA ASN A 55 17.63 0.46 -10.04
C ASN A 55 18.57 -0.75 -10.06
N PRO A 56 18.25 -1.83 -10.81
CA PRO A 56 19.18 -2.94 -11.02
C PRO A 56 20.56 -2.47 -11.48
N GLY A 57 21.62 -2.97 -10.82
CA GLY A 57 23.01 -2.57 -11.06
C GLY A 57 23.48 -1.32 -10.31
N GLU A 58 22.58 -0.59 -9.65
CA GLU A 58 22.93 0.59 -8.85
C GLU A 58 23.64 0.19 -7.54
N GLN A 59 24.62 0.99 -7.14
CA GLN A 59 25.34 0.80 -5.87
C GLN A 59 24.72 1.67 -4.78
N MET A 60 24.67 1.13 -3.57
CA MET A 60 24.18 1.83 -2.39
C MET A 60 25.09 1.61 -1.19
N THR A 61 25.28 2.66 -0.40
CA THR A 61 26.05 2.64 0.84
C THR A 61 25.11 2.88 2.02
N LEU A 62 25.10 1.93 2.95
CA LEU A 62 24.32 1.97 4.18
C LEU A 62 25.24 2.05 5.39
N LYS A 63 24.92 2.93 6.34
CA LYS A 63 25.58 2.96 7.64
C LYS A 63 24.74 2.21 8.66
N ILE A 64 25.41 1.48 9.55
CA ILE A 64 24.80 0.85 10.72
C ILE A 64 25.14 1.75 11.91
N ALA A 65 24.11 2.36 12.49
CA ALA A 65 24.25 3.38 13.51
C ALA A 65 23.53 3.02 14.80
N MET A 66 24.14 3.44 15.92
CA MET A 66 23.52 3.40 17.25
C MET A 66 22.91 4.76 17.58
N HIS A 67 21.80 4.76 18.31
CA HIS A 67 21.22 5.97 18.89
C HIS A 67 20.63 5.70 20.28
N LYS A 68 20.69 6.68 21.16
CA LYS A 68 20.29 6.55 22.56
C LYS A 68 18.76 6.66 22.70
N LEU A 69 18.17 5.70 23.41
CA LEU A 69 16.75 5.68 23.77
C LEU A 69 16.52 5.95 25.26
N ALA A 70 17.43 5.46 26.12
CA ALA A 70 17.34 5.67 27.56
C ALA A 70 17.57 7.13 27.96
N THR A 71 17.13 7.53 29.15
CA THR A 71 17.35 8.88 29.69
C THR A 71 18.76 9.03 30.28
N ARG A 72 19.32 7.97 30.88
CA ARG A 72 20.66 7.95 31.49
C ARG A 72 21.80 8.05 30.48
N ALA A 73 22.97 8.49 30.90
CA ALA A 73 24.18 8.45 30.05
C ALA A 73 24.61 7.00 29.80
N ILE A 74 25.02 6.71 28.56
CA ILE A 74 25.52 5.40 28.14
C ILE A 74 26.78 5.64 27.31
N ASN A 75 27.87 5.01 27.71
CA ASN A 75 29.11 4.97 26.94
C ASN A 75 29.36 3.54 26.48
N VAL A 76 29.80 3.36 25.24
CA VAL A 76 29.97 2.04 24.63
C VAL A 76 31.40 1.80 24.20
N SER A 77 31.85 0.55 24.31
CA SER A 77 33.18 0.13 23.83
C SER A 77 33.10 -0.57 22.46
N GLY A 78 31.91 -0.96 22.02
CA GLY A 78 31.73 -1.60 20.74
C GLY A 78 30.31 -2.10 20.50
N ALA A 79 30.06 -2.50 19.26
CA ALA A 79 28.79 -3.03 18.82
C ALA A 79 28.98 -4.18 17.84
N GLN A 80 27.98 -5.05 17.81
CA GLN A 80 27.88 -6.17 16.88
C GLN A 80 26.51 -6.13 16.22
N ALA A 81 26.49 -6.47 14.92
CA ALA A 81 25.26 -6.71 14.18
C ALA A 81 25.42 -7.95 13.29
N GLN A 82 24.39 -8.80 13.29
CA GLN A 82 24.16 -9.80 12.26
C GLN A 82 22.98 -9.33 11.40
N ILE A 83 23.20 -9.35 10.09
CA ILE A 83 22.29 -8.75 9.12
C ILE A 83 22.02 -9.77 8.02
N LEU A 84 20.74 -9.95 7.69
CA LEU A 84 20.29 -10.70 6.53
C LEU A 84 19.86 -9.72 5.44
N VAL A 85 20.55 -9.79 4.32
CA VAL A 85 20.32 -8.95 3.13
C VAL A 85 19.42 -9.70 2.14
N SER A 86 18.40 -9.06 1.58
CA SER A 86 17.60 -9.67 0.51
C SER A 86 18.47 -10.13 -0.66
N ASP A 87 18.11 -11.27 -1.26
CA ASP A 87 18.70 -11.81 -2.49
C ASP A 87 18.69 -10.85 -3.69
N LYS A 88 17.92 -9.76 -3.61
CA LYS A 88 17.94 -8.66 -4.58
C LYS A 88 19.22 -7.84 -4.57
N PHE A 89 20.07 -7.97 -3.54
CA PHE A 89 21.35 -7.27 -3.47
C PHE A 89 22.53 -8.23 -3.43
N THR A 90 23.59 -7.84 -4.12
CA THR A 90 24.92 -8.41 -3.95
C THR A 90 25.65 -7.61 -2.89
N ILE A 91 26.21 -8.29 -1.90
CA ILE A 91 27.00 -7.66 -0.84
C ILE A 91 28.41 -7.41 -1.37
N ASN A 92 28.81 -6.13 -1.50
CA ASN A 92 30.15 -5.78 -1.94
C ASN A 92 31.15 -5.82 -0.79
N SER A 93 30.82 -5.18 0.34
CA SER A 93 31.69 -5.12 1.51
C SER A 93 30.94 -4.72 2.77
N ALA A 94 31.50 -5.10 3.92
CA ALA A 94 31.11 -4.60 5.23
C ALA A 94 32.38 -4.25 6.01
N SER A 95 32.43 -3.06 6.61
CA SER A 95 33.61 -2.55 7.32
C SER A 95 33.22 -1.79 8.58
N CYS A 96 34.04 -1.89 9.63
CA CYS A 96 33.87 -1.07 10.83
C CYS A 96 34.29 0.37 10.59
N GLU A 97 33.56 1.31 11.18
CA GLU A 97 33.81 2.74 11.10
C GLU A 97 34.57 3.24 12.34
N ALA A 98 35.37 4.29 12.15
CA ALA A 98 35.97 4.98 13.27
C ALA A 98 34.88 5.61 14.16
N PRO A 99 35.01 5.57 15.50
CA PRO A 99 36.18 5.10 16.27
C PRO A 99 36.22 3.58 16.56
N PHE A 100 35.22 2.80 16.14
CA PHE A 100 35.07 1.37 16.46
C PHE A 100 35.79 0.41 15.50
N ASN A 101 36.81 0.90 14.79
CA ASN A 101 37.53 0.14 13.77
C ASN A 101 38.85 -0.47 14.26
N SER A 102 39.10 -0.50 15.58
CA SER A 102 40.36 -1.01 16.15
C SER A 102 40.42 -2.54 16.20
N LEU A 103 39.28 -3.19 16.43
CA LEU A 103 39.16 -4.66 16.45
C LEU A 103 38.06 -5.12 15.48
N PRO A 104 38.21 -4.90 14.16
CA PRO A 104 37.17 -5.23 13.21
C PRO A 104 37.09 -6.74 13.00
N PHE A 105 35.90 -7.30 13.16
CA PHE A 105 35.58 -8.62 12.67
C PHE A 105 34.39 -8.51 11.71
N THR A 106 34.63 -8.83 10.44
CA THR A 106 33.59 -8.84 9.41
C THR A 106 33.58 -10.21 8.74
N ARG A 107 32.39 -10.79 8.60
CA ARG A 107 32.19 -12.07 7.91
C ARG A 107 30.95 -11.98 7.04
N ILE A 108 31.12 -12.28 5.76
CA ILE A 108 30.03 -12.39 4.79
C ILE A 108 29.90 -13.86 4.40
N THR A 109 28.70 -14.42 4.49
CA THR A 109 28.43 -15.82 4.14
C THR A 109 27.06 -15.91 3.46
N GLY A 110 27.08 -15.94 2.13
CA GLY A 110 25.88 -15.72 1.33
C GLY A 110 25.31 -14.34 1.64
N GLN A 111 24.01 -14.29 1.93
CA GLN A 111 23.29 -13.07 2.29
C GLN A 111 23.40 -12.65 3.76
N ASN A 112 24.14 -13.41 4.57
CA ASN A 112 24.35 -13.09 5.98
C ASN A 112 25.65 -12.33 6.18
N ILE A 113 25.57 -11.23 6.92
CA ILE A 113 26.71 -10.41 7.32
C ILE A 113 26.81 -10.45 8.84
N THR A 114 28.00 -10.67 9.37
CA THR A 114 28.33 -10.43 10.77
C THR A 114 29.38 -9.34 10.84
N VAL A 115 29.10 -8.27 11.56
CA VAL A 115 30.06 -7.22 11.89
C VAL A 115 30.19 -7.11 13.40
N MET A 116 31.43 -7.04 13.89
CA MET A 116 31.75 -6.71 15.28
C MET A 116 32.81 -5.63 15.24
N CYS A 117 32.51 -4.49 15.85
CA CYS A 117 33.30 -3.28 15.78
C CYS A 117 33.51 -2.77 17.21
N ALA A 118 34.76 -2.56 17.60
CA ALA A 118 35.12 -2.11 18.92
C ALA A 118 36.30 -1.13 18.88
N ILE A 119 36.34 -0.26 19.87
CA ILE A 119 37.51 0.57 20.16
C ILE A 119 38.64 -0.29 20.72
N SER A 120 39.87 0.22 20.68
CA SER A 120 41.00 -0.42 21.37
C SER A 120 40.79 -0.39 22.88
N SER A 121 41.34 -1.36 23.62
CA SER A 121 41.25 -1.40 25.08
C SER A 121 41.90 -0.20 25.79
N ALA A 122 42.70 0.59 25.07
CA ALA A 122 43.33 1.82 25.55
C ALA A 122 42.51 3.10 25.25
N GLU A 123 41.47 3.00 24.43
CA GLU A 123 40.64 4.14 24.02
C GLU A 123 39.52 4.41 25.03
N THR A 124 39.14 5.68 25.15
CA THR A 124 38.02 6.05 26.01
C THR A 124 36.69 5.59 25.41
N PRO A 125 35.78 5.01 26.21
CA PRO A 125 34.43 4.68 25.77
C PRO A 125 33.70 5.87 25.13
N VAL A 126 32.92 5.57 24.10
CA VAL A 126 32.26 6.60 23.27
C VAL A 126 30.84 6.81 23.75
N ALA A 127 30.44 8.06 24.00
CA ALA A 127 29.09 8.39 24.42
C ALA A 127 28.09 8.20 23.27
N VAL A 128 26.99 7.49 23.53
CA VAL A 128 25.87 7.40 22.58
C VAL A 128 24.88 8.53 22.88
N THR A 129 24.51 9.29 21.85
CA THR A 129 23.55 10.40 21.94
C THR A 129 22.29 10.07 21.15
N ALA A 130 21.31 10.99 21.12
CA ALA A 130 20.13 10.83 20.27
C ALA A 130 20.46 10.89 18.77
N ALA A 131 21.61 11.46 18.39
CA ALA A 131 22.09 11.44 17.01
C ALA A 131 22.70 10.08 16.64
N ASP A 132 22.62 9.73 15.36
CA ASP A 132 23.23 8.51 14.83
C ASP A 132 24.73 8.52 15.05
N LEU A 133 25.23 7.48 15.71
CA LEU A 133 26.64 7.15 15.83
C LEU A 133 26.94 5.89 15.00
N PRO A 134 27.43 6.05 13.76
CA PRO A 134 27.80 4.92 12.90
C PRO A 134 28.95 4.12 13.51
N PHE A 135 28.85 2.78 13.47
CA PHE A 135 29.95 1.89 13.84
C PHE A 135 30.36 0.94 12.72
N ALA A 136 29.55 0.82 11.67
CA ALA A 136 29.89 0.04 10.48
C ALA A 136 29.23 0.62 9.22
N THR A 137 29.84 0.32 8.07
CA THR A 137 29.35 0.65 6.74
C THR A 137 29.18 -0.63 5.93
N LEU A 138 28.11 -0.68 5.16
CA LEU A 138 27.71 -1.76 4.28
C LEU A 138 27.56 -1.21 2.86
N ASN A 139 28.32 -1.76 1.91
CA ASN A 139 28.17 -1.44 0.49
C ASN A 139 27.47 -2.60 -0.22
N LEU A 140 26.37 -2.28 -0.89
CA LEU A 140 25.53 -3.22 -1.65
C LEU A 140 25.41 -2.77 -3.09
N THR A 141 25.21 -3.72 -4.00
CA THR A 141 24.81 -3.46 -5.39
C THR A 141 23.48 -4.15 -5.62
N VAL A 142 22.51 -3.47 -6.20
CA VAL A 142 21.27 -4.12 -6.64
C VAL A 142 21.62 -5.14 -7.71
N ALA A 143 21.23 -6.40 -7.54
CA ALA A 143 21.51 -7.43 -8.52
C ALA A 143 20.90 -7.03 -9.88
N GLY A 144 21.66 -7.17 -10.97
CA GLY A 144 21.20 -6.78 -12.31
C GLY A 144 19.96 -7.56 -12.77
N SER A 145 19.69 -8.73 -12.17
CA SER A 145 18.49 -9.54 -12.38
C SER A 145 17.41 -9.32 -11.32
N ALA A 146 17.57 -8.34 -10.42
CA ALA A 146 16.62 -8.12 -9.36
C ALA A 146 15.26 -7.72 -9.93
N VAL A 147 14.24 -8.52 -9.62
CA VAL A 147 12.86 -8.19 -9.96
C VAL A 147 12.40 -7.01 -9.12
N ALA A 148 11.54 -6.17 -9.72
CA ALA A 148 10.86 -5.06 -9.06
C ALA A 148 10.35 -5.38 -7.65
N GLY A 149 10.38 -4.39 -6.77
CA GLY A 149 9.75 -4.42 -5.44
C GLY A 149 10.74 -4.44 -4.29
N SER A 150 10.19 -4.55 -3.07
CA SER A 150 10.93 -4.48 -1.81
C SER A 150 12.10 -5.49 -1.72
N GLY A 151 13.25 -4.96 -1.31
CA GLY A 151 14.45 -5.68 -0.91
C GLY A 151 14.78 -5.30 0.54
N PRO A 152 14.33 -6.08 1.53
CA PRO A 152 14.60 -5.78 2.93
C PRO A 152 16.06 -6.08 3.31
N VAL A 153 16.61 -5.29 4.23
CA VAL A 153 17.87 -5.55 4.93
C VAL A 153 17.58 -5.55 6.42
N THR A 154 17.70 -6.73 7.03
CA THR A 154 17.13 -6.99 8.37
C THR A 154 18.19 -7.35 9.39
N PHE A 155 18.03 -6.86 10.62
CA PHE A 155 18.84 -7.30 11.74
C PHE A 155 18.32 -8.64 12.25
N THR A 156 19.20 -9.65 12.31
CA THR A 156 18.89 -10.95 12.93
C THR A 156 19.41 -11.02 14.36
N SER A 157 20.42 -10.23 14.69
CA SER A 157 20.95 -10.05 16.05
C SER A 157 21.72 -8.73 16.13
N THR A 158 21.57 -8.03 17.24
CA THR A 158 22.37 -6.85 17.58
C THR A 158 22.95 -7.05 18.98
N ARG A 159 24.05 -6.37 19.27
CA ARG A 159 24.58 -6.22 20.62
C ARG A 159 25.33 -4.90 20.72
N VAL A 160 25.05 -4.12 21.74
CA VAL A 160 25.77 -2.89 22.04
C VAL A 160 26.37 -3.04 23.43
N THR A 161 27.70 -3.06 23.53
CA THR A 161 28.37 -3.32 24.80
C THR A 161 28.62 -2.01 25.53
N GLU A 162 27.90 -1.82 26.64
CA GLU A 162 28.16 -0.70 27.54
C GLU A 162 29.49 -0.88 28.28
N ALA A 163 30.23 0.21 28.37
CA ALA A 163 31.53 0.27 29.02
C ALA A 163 31.44 0.98 30.38
N GLY A 164 32.40 0.68 31.27
CA GLY A 164 32.48 1.29 32.60
C GLY A 164 31.81 0.50 33.71
N VAL A 165 31.26 -0.69 33.42
CA VAL A 165 30.74 -1.62 34.42
C VAL A 165 31.81 -2.68 34.75
N SER A 166 32.37 -2.62 35.96
CA SER A 166 33.49 -3.48 36.37
C SER A 166 33.13 -4.97 36.26
N GLY A 167 33.92 -5.72 35.50
CA GLY A 167 33.75 -7.17 35.32
C GLY A 167 32.51 -7.59 34.50
N GLN A 168 31.82 -6.64 33.87
CA GLN A 168 30.61 -6.92 33.08
C GLN A 168 30.74 -6.35 31.67
N ALA A 169 30.03 -6.98 30.72
CA ALA A 169 29.87 -6.51 29.36
C ALA A 169 28.37 -6.50 29.01
N PRO A 170 27.57 -5.67 29.68
CA PRO A 170 26.12 -5.66 29.52
C PRO A 170 25.75 -5.25 28.09
N ASP A 171 24.76 -5.95 27.55
CA ASP A 171 24.17 -5.64 26.25
C ASP A 171 23.00 -4.68 26.44
N VAL A 172 23.12 -3.49 25.85
CA VAL A 172 22.13 -2.43 25.95
C VAL A 172 21.32 -2.22 24.67
N SER A 173 21.48 -3.10 23.67
CA SER A 173 20.82 -2.93 22.36
C SER A 173 19.31 -3.20 22.38
N THR A 174 18.58 -2.59 21.44
CA THR A 174 17.31 -3.12 20.94
C THR A 174 17.55 -4.16 19.84
N ALA A 175 16.52 -4.88 19.39
CA ALA A 175 16.62 -5.86 18.29
C ALA A 175 17.07 -5.27 16.93
N GLY A 176 17.10 -3.94 16.80
CA GLY A 176 17.47 -3.24 15.58
C GLY A 176 16.27 -2.92 14.67
N GLU A 177 16.34 -1.77 13.99
CA GLU A 177 15.34 -1.30 13.02
C GLU A 177 15.78 -1.66 11.61
N SER A 178 15.05 -2.59 10.99
CA SER A 178 15.37 -3.07 9.63
C SER A 178 15.07 -1.99 8.58
N GLY A 179 15.86 -2.00 7.51
CA GLY A 179 15.66 -1.12 6.36
C GLY A 179 14.88 -1.81 5.25
N ASN A 180 14.10 -1.03 4.49
CA ASN A 180 13.39 -1.52 3.32
C ASN A 180 13.71 -0.65 2.11
N TYR A 181 14.25 -1.27 1.07
CA TYR A 181 14.70 -0.57 -0.14
C TYR A 181 13.95 -1.10 -1.35
N ASP A 182 13.34 -0.22 -2.11
CA ASP A 182 12.57 -0.61 -3.28
C ASP A 182 13.48 -0.76 -4.49
N VAL A 183 13.46 -1.93 -5.10
CA VAL A 183 14.08 -2.14 -6.41
C VAL A 183 13.07 -1.67 -7.45
N GLY A 184 13.42 -0.60 -8.17
CA GLY A 184 12.58 -0.06 -9.24
C GLY A 184 12.29 -1.12 -10.29
N GLY A 185 11.00 -1.35 -10.56
CA GLY A 185 10.55 -2.22 -11.65
C GLY A 185 10.73 -1.59 -13.01
N GLY A 186 11.97 -1.42 -13.43
CA GLY A 186 12.33 -1.37 -14.84
C GLY A 186 13.19 -2.60 -15.12
N GLY A 187 13.02 -3.33 -16.21
CA GLY A 187 12.95 -2.71 -17.52
C GLY A 187 14.18 -1.84 -17.83
N GLY A 188 15.17 -1.78 -16.93
CA GLY A 188 16.45 -1.16 -17.18
C GLY A 188 17.19 -2.01 -18.18
N THR A 189 17.05 -1.68 -19.46
CA THR A 189 18.17 -1.83 -20.37
C THR A 189 19.42 -1.27 -19.68
N PRO A 190 20.60 -1.93 -19.83
CA PRO A 190 21.87 -1.44 -19.28
C PRO A 190 22.01 0.07 -19.54
N PRO A 191 22.71 0.85 -18.68
CA PRO A 191 22.86 2.28 -18.86
C PRO A 191 23.23 2.53 -20.32
N VAL A 192 22.35 3.21 -21.04
CA VAL A 192 22.52 3.42 -22.47
C VAL A 192 23.66 4.42 -22.60
N THR A 193 24.87 3.91 -22.83
CA THR A 193 26.10 4.71 -22.86
C THR A 193 26.27 5.39 -24.23
N GLY A 194 26.56 6.68 -24.22
CA GLY A 194 26.97 7.46 -25.38
C GLY A 194 27.26 8.91 -24.97
N ASP A 195 28.03 9.63 -25.79
CA ASP A 195 28.25 11.07 -25.62
C ASP A 195 26.94 11.87 -25.75
N VAL A 196 25.98 11.33 -26.53
CA VAL A 196 24.60 11.83 -26.60
C VAL A 196 23.62 10.68 -26.38
N VAL A 197 22.72 10.83 -25.40
CA VAL A 197 21.64 9.87 -25.14
C VAL A 197 20.32 10.43 -25.64
N LEU A 198 19.67 9.67 -26.50
CA LEU A 198 18.39 10.01 -27.10
C LEU A 198 17.24 9.31 -26.40
N SER A 199 16.14 10.02 -26.24
CA SER A 199 14.93 9.47 -25.63
C SER A 199 13.69 10.16 -26.19
N PHE A 200 12.54 9.61 -25.84
CA PHE A 200 11.25 10.21 -26.14
C PHE A 200 10.61 10.78 -24.87
N SER A 201 9.88 11.88 -25.00
CA SER A 201 9.09 12.47 -23.91
C SER A 201 7.64 12.70 -24.36
N PRO A 202 6.64 12.06 -23.72
CA PRO A 202 6.79 11.05 -22.67
C PRO A 202 7.46 9.76 -23.21
N GLY A 203 8.13 9.00 -22.33
CA GLY A 203 8.82 7.75 -22.69
C GLY A 203 7.89 6.53 -22.87
N GLN A 204 6.62 6.69 -22.55
CA GLN A 204 5.55 5.72 -22.78
C GLN A 204 4.26 6.44 -23.18
N VAL A 205 3.48 5.85 -24.08
CA VAL A 205 2.20 6.39 -24.56
C VAL A 205 1.12 5.31 -24.61
N ASN A 206 -0.13 5.67 -24.30
CA ASN A 206 -1.31 4.84 -24.55
C ASN A 206 -2.17 5.48 -25.65
N LEU A 207 -2.53 4.71 -26.68
CA LEU A 207 -3.38 5.16 -27.80
C LEU A 207 -4.60 4.25 -27.95
N PRO A 208 -5.78 4.76 -28.33
CA PRO A 208 -6.17 6.17 -28.39
C PRO A 208 -6.34 6.82 -27.00
N PRO A 209 -6.30 8.17 -26.89
CA PRO A 209 -6.29 9.18 -27.97
C PRO A 209 -4.90 9.45 -28.57
N ASP A 210 -4.87 10.11 -29.74
CA ASP A 210 -3.64 10.59 -30.39
C ASP A 210 -2.77 11.39 -29.39
N SER A 211 -1.46 11.15 -29.42
CA SER A 211 -0.54 11.68 -28.40
C SER A 211 0.66 12.36 -29.04
N THR A 212 1.03 13.51 -28.50
CA THR A 212 2.24 14.25 -28.91
C THR A 212 3.46 13.72 -28.18
N VAL A 213 4.51 13.47 -28.94
CA VAL A 213 5.79 12.94 -28.48
C VAL A 213 6.92 13.87 -28.93
N LYS A 214 7.90 14.05 -28.06
CA LYS A 214 9.11 14.83 -28.29
C LYS A 214 10.31 13.91 -28.39
N ILE A 215 11.25 14.25 -29.27
CA ILE A 215 12.60 13.68 -29.31
C ILE A 215 13.47 14.53 -28.40
N MET A 216 14.04 13.92 -27.37
CA MET A 216 14.95 14.55 -26.42
C MET A 216 16.37 14.04 -26.67
N ALA A 217 17.34 14.92 -26.51
CA ALA A 217 18.77 14.57 -26.53
C ALA A 217 19.42 15.09 -25.25
N ASP A 218 20.22 14.25 -24.59
CA ASP A 218 21.11 14.65 -23.52
C ASP A 218 22.55 14.49 -23.97
N SER A 219 23.28 15.59 -24.05
CA SER A 219 24.67 15.66 -24.50
C SER A 219 25.66 16.04 -23.39
N GLY A 220 25.17 16.16 -22.15
CA GLY A 220 25.97 16.61 -21.02
C GLY A 220 26.65 17.96 -21.30
N THR A 221 27.98 17.99 -21.32
CA THR A 221 28.73 19.24 -21.60
C THR A 221 29.03 19.46 -23.08
N LYS A 222 28.77 18.47 -23.95
CA LYS A 222 29.03 18.58 -25.39
C LYS A 222 28.03 19.52 -26.04
N LYS A 223 28.51 20.38 -26.94
CA LYS A 223 27.70 21.34 -27.69
C LYS A 223 27.44 20.78 -29.08
N VAL A 224 26.21 20.39 -29.36
CA VAL A 224 25.83 19.64 -30.57
C VAL A 224 25.49 20.62 -31.69
N GLY A 225 26.35 20.73 -32.71
CA GLY A 225 26.18 21.65 -33.84
C GLY A 225 25.43 21.05 -35.04
N PHE A 226 25.39 19.72 -35.16
CA PHE A 226 24.72 19.02 -36.25
C PHE A 226 24.12 17.71 -35.76
N THR A 227 22.91 17.41 -36.23
CA THR A 227 22.21 16.16 -35.93
C THR A 227 21.60 15.56 -37.18
N ARG A 228 21.78 14.25 -37.34
CA ARG A 228 20.95 13.39 -38.19
C ARG A 228 20.31 12.33 -37.31
N THR A 229 19.00 12.47 -37.13
CA THR A 229 18.16 11.60 -36.30
C THR A 229 17.27 10.74 -37.16
N VAL A 230 17.32 9.44 -36.90
CA VAL A 230 16.55 8.44 -37.64
C VAL A 230 15.80 7.58 -36.65
N PHE A 231 14.48 7.49 -36.81
CA PHE A 231 13.66 6.59 -36.02
C PHE A 231 12.75 5.74 -36.91
N THR A 232 12.35 4.60 -36.38
CA THR A 232 11.56 3.58 -37.07
C THR A 232 10.37 3.15 -36.21
N PHE A 233 9.28 2.78 -36.86
CA PHE A 233 8.05 2.30 -36.26
C PHE A 233 7.34 1.33 -37.20
N ASP A 234 6.38 0.57 -36.68
CA ASP A 234 5.55 -0.33 -37.49
C ASP A 234 4.33 0.43 -38.04
N PRO A 235 4.27 0.72 -39.36
CA PRO A 235 3.18 1.49 -39.97
C PRO A 235 1.85 0.72 -40.01
N ALA A 236 1.86 -0.60 -39.78
CA ALA A 236 0.63 -1.37 -39.62
C ALA A 236 -0.02 -1.16 -38.25
N LYS A 237 0.77 -0.72 -37.24
CA LYS A 237 0.29 -0.54 -35.87
C LYS A 237 0.06 0.91 -35.50
N ILE A 238 0.96 1.81 -35.89
CA ILE A 238 0.88 3.24 -35.59
C ILE A 238 1.24 4.07 -36.81
N ASN A 239 0.72 5.29 -36.85
CA ASN A 239 1.12 6.30 -37.83
C ASN A 239 1.40 7.64 -37.13
N LEU A 240 2.22 8.46 -37.77
CA LEU A 240 2.28 9.89 -37.48
C LEU A 240 0.94 10.53 -37.84
N ALA A 241 0.43 11.35 -36.92
CA ALA A 241 -0.77 12.17 -37.05
C ALA A 241 -0.44 13.65 -37.34
N SER A 242 0.83 14.04 -37.26
CA SER A 242 1.30 15.38 -37.63
C SER A 242 2.70 15.35 -38.27
N GLU A 243 3.05 16.46 -38.91
CA GLU A 243 4.39 16.69 -39.46
C GLU A 243 5.43 16.87 -38.35
N ILE A 244 6.63 16.31 -38.53
CA ILE A 244 7.66 16.37 -37.49
C ILE A 244 8.27 17.76 -37.38
N THR A 245 7.98 18.52 -36.34
CA THR A 245 8.45 19.90 -36.22
C THR A 245 9.78 19.93 -35.49
N ALA A 246 10.84 20.47 -36.12
CA ALA A 246 12.07 20.80 -35.42
C ALA A 246 11.79 21.98 -34.48
N THR A 247 11.98 21.77 -33.18
CA THR A 247 11.55 22.73 -32.14
C THR A 247 12.72 23.47 -31.49
N ASN A 248 13.96 23.04 -31.73
CA ASN A 248 15.12 23.67 -31.14
C ASN A 248 15.52 24.96 -31.89
N PRO A 249 15.48 26.14 -31.26
CA PRO A 249 15.85 27.39 -31.92
C PRO A 249 17.35 27.50 -32.22
N ASN A 250 18.20 26.73 -31.53
CA ASN A 250 19.65 26.74 -31.69
C ASN A 250 20.16 25.73 -32.74
N LEU A 251 19.23 25.00 -33.38
CA LEU A 251 19.49 24.16 -34.55
C LEU A 251 18.60 24.66 -35.69
N SER A 252 18.73 25.96 -36.00
CA SER A 252 17.77 26.71 -36.82
C SER A 252 17.77 26.35 -38.31
N THR A 253 18.76 25.57 -38.77
CA THR A 253 18.90 25.19 -40.18
C THR A 253 18.36 23.77 -40.42
N PRO A 254 17.13 23.61 -40.93
CA PRO A 254 16.65 22.31 -41.39
C PRO A 254 17.36 21.92 -42.69
N VAL A 255 18.02 20.76 -42.69
CA VAL A 255 18.74 20.22 -43.85
C VAL A 255 17.89 19.18 -44.58
N GLU A 256 17.25 18.29 -43.82
CA GLU A 256 16.39 17.23 -44.36
C GLU A 256 15.29 16.91 -43.36
N LYS A 257 14.08 16.64 -43.86
CA LYS A 257 12.97 16.15 -43.04
C LYS A 257 12.08 15.26 -43.90
N THR A 258 11.86 14.03 -43.45
CA THR A 258 10.86 13.14 -44.05
C THR A 258 9.46 13.69 -43.78
N SER A 259 8.61 13.77 -44.81
CA SER A 259 7.22 14.17 -44.64
C SER A 259 6.41 13.09 -43.91
N MET A 260 5.32 13.48 -43.26
CA MET A 260 4.44 12.56 -42.54
C MET A 260 3.95 11.42 -43.44
N ALA A 261 3.57 11.73 -44.69
CA ALA A 261 3.07 10.74 -45.64
C ALA A 261 4.11 9.68 -46.01
N VAL A 262 5.36 10.10 -46.25
CA VAL A 262 6.45 9.17 -46.59
C VAL A 262 6.85 8.34 -45.38
N ALA A 263 6.93 8.94 -44.20
CA ALA A 263 7.24 8.23 -42.97
C ALA A 263 6.20 7.15 -42.64
N ASN A 264 4.91 7.46 -42.79
CA ASN A 264 3.82 6.50 -42.60
C ASN A 264 3.81 5.38 -43.65
N GLN A 265 4.33 5.63 -44.86
CA GLN A 265 4.47 4.59 -45.88
C GLN A 265 5.66 3.65 -45.58
N GLN A 266 6.76 4.20 -45.05
CA GLN A 266 8.02 3.48 -44.90
C GLN A 266 8.25 2.91 -43.50
N GLY A 267 7.50 3.37 -42.48
CA GLY A 267 7.80 3.06 -41.08
C GLY A 267 9.13 3.66 -40.60
N LYS A 268 9.63 4.71 -41.27
CA LYS A 268 10.94 5.32 -41.03
C LYS A 268 10.86 6.82 -41.25
N ALA A 269 11.43 7.59 -40.35
CA ALA A 269 11.55 9.04 -40.49
C ALA A 269 12.98 9.51 -40.24
N VAL A 270 13.40 10.53 -40.99
CA VAL A 270 14.71 11.17 -40.91
C VAL A 270 14.50 12.66 -40.65
N ILE A 271 15.28 13.21 -39.71
CA ILE A 271 15.37 14.64 -39.43
C ILE A 271 16.84 14.99 -39.37
N VAL A 272 17.23 15.98 -40.16
CA VAL A 272 18.57 16.55 -40.14
C VAL A 272 18.44 18.04 -39.88
N VAL A 273 19.01 18.49 -38.77
CA VAL A 273 19.05 19.91 -38.39
C VAL A 273 20.45 20.28 -37.92
N ALA A 274 20.83 21.53 -38.21
CA ALA A 274 22.14 22.07 -37.89
C ALA A 274 22.02 23.46 -37.28
N SER A 275 23.02 23.81 -36.46
CA SER A 275 23.26 25.14 -35.95
C SER A 275 23.70 26.05 -37.10
N SER A 276 23.08 27.22 -37.24
CA SER A 276 23.60 28.27 -38.10
C SER A 276 24.87 28.90 -37.50
N PRO A 277 25.69 29.65 -38.28
CA PRO A 277 26.85 30.36 -37.73
C PRO A 277 26.52 31.39 -36.64
N SER A 278 25.26 31.85 -36.57
CA SER A 278 24.77 32.77 -35.53
C SER A 278 24.13 32.08 -34.33
N ASP A 279 23.90 30.77 -34.41
CA ASP A 279 23.30 30.00 -33.32
C ASP A 279 24.39 29.62 -32.30
N ILE A 280 23.95 29.36 -31.05
CA ILE A 280 24.81 28.80 -30.01
C ILE A 280 24.41 27.33 -29.86
N PRO A 281 25.23 26.36 -30.30
CA PRO A 281 24.84 24.96 -30.31
C PRO A 281 24.37 24.48 -28.92
N PRO A 282 23.28 23.70 -28.83
CA PRO A 282 22.74 23.25 -27.56
C PRO A 282 23.66 22.22 -26.88
N GLY A 283 23.65 22.21 -25.54
CA GLY A 283 24.25 21.16 -24.72
C GLY A 283 23.33 20.79 -23.55
N GLY A 284 23.68 19.78 -22.77
CA GLY A 284 22.82 19.21 -21.73
C GLY A 284 21.60 18.53 -22.34
N VAL A 285 20.47 18.59 -21.62
CA VAL A 285 19.18 18.05 -22.09
C VAL A 285 18.45 19.11 -22.93
N PHE A 286 18.08 18.75 -24.15
CA PHE A 286 17.31 19.63 -25.04
C PHE A 286 16.31 18.86 -25.91
N GLU A 287 15.23 19.55 -26.29
CA GLU A 287 14.27 19.04 -27.27
C GLU A 287 14.82 19.24 -28.68
N LEU A 288 14.75 18.21 -29.53
CA LEU A 288 15.16 18.28 -30.93
C LEU A 288 13.96 18.54 -31.85
N ALA A 289 12.92 17.74 -31.68
CA ALA A 289 11.73 17.78 -32.53
C ALA A 289 10.51 17.22 -31.80
N SER A 290 9.32 17.52 -32.31
CA SER A 290 8.05 16.99 -31.82
C SER A 290 7.12 16.55 -32.95
N PHE A 291 6.27 15.56 -32.68
CA PHE A 291 5.28 15.03 -33.60
C PHE A 291 4.15 14.35 -32.82
N THR A 292 3.03 14.07 -33.48
CA THR A 292 1.89 13.37 -32.90
C THR A 292 1.77 11.99 -33.51
N ILE A 293 1.42 10.99 -32.71
CA ILE A 293 1.19 9.61 -33.14
C ILE A 293 -0.25 9.18 -32.87
N LYS A 294 -0.74 8.27 -33.70
CA LYS A 294 -2.07 7.65 -33.61
C LYS A 294 -2.02 6.15 -33.81
N ALA A 295 -3.00 5.46 -33.23
CA ALA A 295 -3.19 4.03 -33.43
C ALA A 295 -3.79 3.75 -34.81
N ILE A 296 -3.27 2.72 -35.47
CA ILE A 296 -3.85 2.12 -36.69
C ILE A 296 -4.35 0.71 -36.40
N SER A 297 -3.62 -0.04 -35.57
CA SER A 297 -4.09 -1.33 -35.07
C SER A 297 -5.45 -1.15 -34.38
N THR A 298 -6.37 -2.06 -34.65
CA THR A 298 -7.67 -2.19 -33.97
C THR A 298 -7.68 -3.36 -32.99
N VAL A 299 -6.55 -4.07 -32.87
CA VAL A 299 -6.39 -5.21 -31.96
C VAL A 299 -6.35 -4.69 -30.54
N ALA A 300 -7.17 -5.27 -29.66
CA ALA A 300 -7.23 -4.91 -28.24
C ALA A 300 -5.92 -5.28 -27.53
N ASN A 301 -5.41 -4.36 -26.70
CA ASN A 301 -4.17 -4.53 -25.91
C ASN A 301 -2.93 -4.88 -26.76
N ASP A 302 -2.86 -4.36 -27.98
CA ASP A 302 -1.68 -4.52 -28.82
C ASP A 302 -0.55 -3.60 -28.34
N THR A 303 0.69 -3.91 -28.70
CA THR A 303 1.88 -3.14 -28.31
C THR A 303 2.69 -2.73 -29.54
N ALA A 304 3.29 -1.54 -29.48
CA ALA A 304 4.17 -1.01 -30.50
C ALA A 304 5.35 -0.26 -29.88
N THR A 305 6.40 -0.04 -30.66
CA THR A 305 7.58 0.71 -30.23
C THR A 305 8.04 1.68 -31.31
N ILE A 306 8.62 2.81 -30.92
CA ILE A 306 9.44 3.65 -31.82
C ILE A 306 10.89 3.52 -31.40
N ASN A 307 11.74 3.09 -32.34
CA ASN A 307 13.16 2.82 -32.09
C ASN A 307 14.03 3.82 -32.85
N PHE A 308 15.09 4.32 -32.21
CA PHE A 308 16.14 5.05 -32.92
C PHE A 308 17.04 4.05 -33.66
N LEU A 309 17.36 4.35 -34.92
CA LEU A 309 18.28 3.55 -35.73
C LEU A 309 19.69 4.15 -35.63
N THR A 310 20.35 3.96 -34.49
CA THR A 310 21.64 4.63 -34.17
C THR A 310 22.75 4.33 -35.17
N SER A 311 22.71 3.18 -35.85
CA SER A 311 23.65 2.83 -36.94
C SER A 311 23.51 3.73 -38.18
N ASP A 312 22.39 4.42 -38.32
CA ASP A 312 22.06 5.35 -39.39
C ASP A 312 21.93 6.78 -38.83
N MET A 313 22.63 7.10 -37.74
CA MET A 313 22.56 8.42 -37.11
C MET A 313 23.93 9.06 -37.00
N GLN A 314 23.96 10.39 -36.92
CA GLN A 314 25.21 11.13 -36.79
C GLN A 314 24.99 12.40 -35.97
N TYR A 315 25.79 12.58 -34.93
CA TYR A 315 25.84 13.80 -34.13
C TYR A 315 27.26 14.33 -34.16
N ILE A 316 27.40 15.64 -34.37
CA ILE A 316 28.70 16.31 -34.45
C ILE A 316 28.69 17.48 -33.47
N ASP A 317 29.73 17.59 -32.66
CA ASP A 317 29.91 18.73 -31.76
C ASP A 317 30.49 19.96 -32.47
N GLU A 318 30.54 21.09 -31.75
CA GLU A 318 31.11 22.35 -32.25
C GLU A 318 32.60 22.25 -32.63
N ALA A 319 33.31 21.23 -32.15
CA ALA A 319 34.70 20.94 -32.49
C ALA A 319 34.85 19.99 -33.69
N ASN A 320 33.75 19.72 -34.41
CA ASN A 320 33.67 18.79 -35.53
C ASN A 320 33.99 17.32 -35.16
N GLN A 321 33.78 16.91 -33.91
CA GLN A 321 33.93 15.53 -33.47
C GLN A 321 32.61 14.76 -33.61
N ILE A 322 32.68 13.54 -34.16
CA ILE A 322 31.54 12.61 -34.18
C ILE A 322 31.32 12.08 -32.76
N LEU A 323 30.10 12.23 -32.26
CA LEU A 323 29.69 11.81 -30.92
C LEU A 323 29.11 10.39 -30.95
N THR A 324 29.41 9.60 -29.92
CA THR A 324 28.81 8.28 -29.73
C THR A 324 27.36 8.40 -29.25
N LEU A 325 26.49 7.47 -29.67
CA LEU A 325 25.05 7.58 -29.47
C LEU A 325 24.50 6.47 -28.58
N GLY A 326 23.77 6.89 -27.56
CA GLY A 326 22.83 6.09 -26.80
C GLY A 326 21.39 6.37 -27.23
N ALA A 327 20.51 5.38 -27.19
CA ALA A 327 19.09 5.56 -27.47
C ALA A 327 18.18 4.74 -26.54
N ILE A 328 17.08 5.36 -26.10
CA ILE A 328 15.99 4.76 -25.34
C ILE A 328 14.74 4.79 -26.23
N PRO A 329 14.13 3.62 -26.54
CA PRO A 329 12.96 3.55 -27.41
C PRO A 329 11.69 4.07 -26.70
N LEU A 330 10.70 4.47 -27.49
CA LEU A 330 9.34 4.77 -27.00
C LEU A 330 8.54 3.48 -26.91
N SER A 331 7.90 3.23 -25.77
CA SER A 331 6.95 2.12 -25.61
C SER A 331 5.50 2.60 -25.80
N ILE A 332 4.68 1.86 -26.55
CA ILE A 332 3.31 2.25 -26.88
C ILE A 332 2.34 1.09 -26.61
N THR A 333 1.28 1.36 -25.86
CA THR A 333 0.13 0.46 -25.70
C THR A 333 -1.03 0.92 -26.59
N LEU A 334 -1.62 0.00 -27.34
CA LEU A 334 -2.69 0.27 -28.31
C LEU A 334 -4.00 -0.40 -27.86
N ASN A 335 -5.10 0.35 -27.97
CA ASN A 335 -6.47 -0.09 -27.65
C ASN A 335 -6.53 -0.81 -26.30
N GLY A 336 -5.99 -0.18 -25.27
CA GLY A 336 -6.04 -0.69 -23.90
C GLY A 336 -7.48 -1.00 -23.52
N GLN A 337 -7.80 -2.29 -23.36
CA GLN A 337 -9.08 -2.77 -22.88
C GLN A 337 -8.82 -3.42 -21.52
N ASN A 338 -9.49 -2.91 -20.49
CA ASN A 338 -9.48 -3.56 -19.18
C ASN A 338 -10.14 -4.94 -19.32
N VAL A 339 -9.33 -5.99 -19.40
CA VAL A 339 -9.83 -7.38 -19.33
C VAL A 339 -9.95 -7.73 -17.85
N THR A 340 -11.15 -7.59 -17.31
CA THR A 340 -11.49 -8.12 -15.99
C THR A 340 -11.55 -9.64 -16.06
N VAL A 341 -10.51 -10.33 -15.57
CA VAL A 341 -10.55 -11.78 -15.38
C VAL A 341 -11.10 -12.04 -13.98
N THR A 342 -12.39 -12.32 -13.86
CA THR A 342 -12.99 -12.76 -12.60
C THR A 342 -12.59 -14.21 -12.36
N ALA A 343 -11.44 -14.44 -11.72
CA ALA A 343 -11.09 -15.75 -11.20
C ALA A 343 -11.52 -15.83 -9.73
N THR A 344 -12.47 -16.72 -9.40
CA THR A 344 -12.75 -17.10 -8.02
C THR A 344 -11.79 -18.24 -7.66
N PRO A 345 -10.76 -18.04 -6.82
CA PRO A 345 -9.88 -19.13 -6.43
C PRO A 345 -10.63 -20.11 -5.51
N PRO A 346 -10.46 -21.44 -5.67
CA PRO A 346 -10.86 -22.39 -4.64
C PRO A 346 -9.96 -22.23 -3.40
N PRO A 347 -10.46 -22.51 -2.18
CA PRO A 347 -9.64 -22.39 -0.98
C PRO A 347 -8.48 -23.40 -0.98
N GLY A 348 -7.24 -22.88 -1.00
CA GLY A 348 -6.04 -23.63 -0.57
C GLY A 348 -5.29 -24.44 -1.64
N GLY A 349 -5.28 -24.02 -2.91
CA GLY A 349 -4.41 -24.61 -3.94
C GLY A 349 -3.55 -23.58 -4.66
N ASP A 350 -2.37 -24.00 -5.11
CA ASP A 350 -1.55 -23.23 -6.05
C ASP A 350 -2.34 -22.98 -7.33
N PHE A 351 -2.36 -21.73 -7.80
CA PHE A 351 -3.05 -21.31 -9.02
C PHE A 351 -2.02 -21.02 -10.11
N GLU A 352 -1.99 -21.85 -11.16
CA GLU A 352 -1.20 -21.57 -12.35
C GLU A 352 -1.99 -20.68 -13.31
N VAL A 353 -1.47 -19.48 -13.57
CA VAL A 353 -1.94 -18.62 -14.66
C VAL A 353 -1.16 -18.99 -15.91
N PRO A 354 -1.80 -19.46 -17.00
CA PRO A 354 -1.12 -19.65 -18.27
C PRO A 354 -0.74 -18.28 -18.83
N ILE A 355 0.53 -17.92 -18.67
CA ILE A 355 1.12 -16.68 -19.18
C ILE A 355 1.36 -16.86 -20.69
N GLY A 356 0.29 -16.82 -21.47
CA GLY A 356 0.42 -16.44 -22.88
C GLY A 356 0.95 -15.02 -22.95
N SER A 357 1.72 -14.70 -24.01
CA SER A 357 2.44 -13.44 -24.29
C SER A 357 1.69 -12.16 -23.88
N LYS A 358 1.78 -11.80 -22.60
CA LYS A 358 1.19 -10.61 -21.96
C LYS A 358 2.15 -10.15 -20.86
N ASP A 359 2.45 -8.86 -20.84
CA ASP A 359 3.44 -8.26 -19.92
C ASP A 359 2.87 -7.74 -18.59
N VAL A 360 1.55 -7.81 -18.37
CA VAL A 360 0.94 -7.45 -17.08
C VAL A 360 -0.21 -8.39 -16.75
N ILE A 361 -0.14 -8.99 -15.55
CA ILE A 361 -1.26 -9.63 -14.88
C ILE A 361 -1.68 -8.67 -13.76
N THR A 362 -2.87 -8.09 -13.86
CA THR A 362 -3.52 -7.45 -12.70
C THR A 362 -4.21 -8.55 -11.91
N VAL A 363 -3.53 -9.08 -10.90
CA VAL A 363 -4.20 -9.91 -9.88
C VAL A 363 -4.83 -8.94 -8.90
N ASP A 364 -6.14 -8.74 -8.98
CA ASP A 364 -6.87 -8.04 -7.92
C ASP A 364 -6.98 -8.98 -6.72
N ILE A 365 -5.92 -9.01 -5.90
CA ILE A 365 -5.99 -9.53 -4.54
C ILE A 365 -6.71 -8.45 -3.73
N GLY A 366 -8.05 -8.43 -3.86
CA GLY A 366 -8.97 -7.41 -3.34
C GLY A 366 -8.30 -6.33 -2.52
N GLY A 367 -7.99 -5.19 -3.17
CA GLY A 367 -7.11 -4.16 -2.63
C GLY A 367 -7.27 -3.95 -1.12
N VAL A 368 -6.21 -4.29 -0.36
CA VAL A 368 -6.10 -3.87 1.03
C VAL A 368 -5.86 -2.36 1.00
N PRO A 369 -6.75 -1.53 1.56
CA PRO A 369 -6.60 -0.09 1.58
C PRO A 369 -5.52 0.29 2.60
N GLY A 370 -4.25 0.05 2.24
CA GLY A 370 -3.09 0.16 3.14
C GLY A 370 -2.92 1.52 3.80
N ASN A 371 -3.49 2.58 3.23
CA ASN A 371 -3.38 3.96 3.72
C ASN A 371 -4.71 4.53 4.26
N ILE A 372 -5.72 3.69 4.50
CA ILE A 372 -7.00 4.13 5.10
C ILE A 372 -7.19 3.35 6.40
N PRO A 373 -7.58 4.01 7.50
CA PRO A 373 -7.92 3.30 8.73
C PRO A 373 -8.98 2.22 8.48
N GLN A 374 -8.73 1.03 9.03
CA GLN A 374 -9.66 -0.09 8.96
C GLN A 374 -9.97 -0.59 10.36
N ILE A 375 -11.23 -0.91 10.62
CA ILE A 375 -11.63 -1.50 11.91
C ILE A 375 -12.33 -2.83 11.71
N SER A 376 -12.24 -3.72 12.68
CA SER A 376 -13.14 -4.87 12.77
C SER A 376 -13.88 -4.81 14.10
N PHE A 377 -15.13 -5.28 14.14
CA PHE A 377 -15.88 -5.29 15.38
C PHE A 377 -16.78 -6.52 15.52
N SER A 378 -17.22 -6.76 16.75
CA SER A 378 -18.26 -7.73 17.09
C SER A 378 -19.29 -7.05 17.98
N ALA A 379 -20.58 -7.20 17.65
CA ALA A 379 -21.69 -6.60 18.39
C ALA A 379 -22.83 -7.60 18.59
N GLU A 380 -23.68 -7.38 19.58
CA GLU A 380 -24.88 -8.18 19.81
C GLU A 380 -26.12 -7.28 19.83
N LEU A 381 -27.26 -7.85 19.44
CA LEU A 381 -28.57 -7.22 19.61
C LEU A 381 -29.23 -7.85 20.83
N ALA A 382 -29.74 -7.02 21.73
CA ALA A 382 -30.43 -7.51 22.92
C ALA A 382 -31.78 -8.14 22.56
N HIS A 383 -32.12 -9.21 23.27
CA HIS A 383 -33.46 -9.79 23.28
C HIS A 383 -33.98 -10.36 21.94
N THR A 384 -33.11 -10.60 20.96
CA THR A 384 -33.48 -11.22 19.69
C THR A 384 -33.71 -12.72 19.81
N GLN A 385 -34.64 -13.25 19.01
CA GLN A 385 -34.90 -14.68 18.84
C GLN A 385 -34.40 -15.19 17.49
N ALA A 386 -34.40 -14.32 16.48
CA ALA A 386 -33.69 -14.55 15.23
C ALA A 386 -32.72 -13.38 14.95
N ASN A 387 -31.67 -13.66 14.19
CA ASN A 387 -30.62 -12.69 13.89
C ASN A 387 -30.44 -12.56 12.36
N PRO A 388 -31.32 -11.81 11.67
CA PRO A 388 -31.21 -11.63 10.23
C PRO A 388 -29.99 -10.78 9.86
N ASP A 389 -29.49 -10.96 8.63
CA ASP A 389 -28.51 -10.04 8.02
C ASP A 389 -29.11 -8.62 7.96
N MET A 390 -28.30 -7.59 8.19
CA MET A 390 -28.73 -6.20 8.11
C MET A 390 -27.54 -5.24 7.99
N TYR A 391 -27.84 -3.95 7.76
CA TYR A 391 -26.83 -2.90 7.80
C TYR A 391 -26.80 -2.25 9.18
N PHE A 392 -25.63 -2.20 9.80
CA PHE A 392 -25.40 -1.37 10.97
C PHE A 392 -24.86 -0.02 10.51
N ARG A 393 -25.33 1.07 11.10
CA ARG A 393 -24.76 2.40 10.89
C ARG A 393 -23.73 2.65 11.97
N LEU A 394 -22.48 2.87 11.55
CA LEU A 394 -21.41 3.36 12.41
C LEU A 394 -21.17 4.83 12.09
N ARG A 395 -21.36 5.70 13.07
CA ARG A 395 -20.94 7.09 13.00
C ARG A 395 -19.55 7.22 13.61
N VAL A 396 -18.64 7.78 12.85
CA VAL A 396 -17.26 8.11 13.28
C VAL A 396 -17.17 9.62 13.45
N LYS A 397 -16.89 10.07 14.67
CA LYS A 397 -16.78 11.49 15.05
C LYS A 397 -15.33 11.83 15.34
N ASP A 398 -14.78 12.82 14.66
CA ASP A 398 -13.42 13.33 14.91
C ASP A 398 -13.41 14.19 16.19
N ASP A 399 -12.72 13.71 17.22
CA ASP A 399 -12.69 14.36 18.53
C ASP A 399 -11.97 15.72 18.49
N LEU A 400 -11.11 15.95 17.50
CA LEU A 400 -10.28 17.16 17.37
C LEU A 400 -10.82 18.13 16.32
N TYR A 401 -11.92 17.81 15.62
CA TYR A 401 -12.46 18.64 14.55
C TYR A 401 -12.73 20.09 14.98
N PHE A 402 -13.28 20.28 16.17
CA PHE A 402 -13.60 21.61 16.69
C PHE A 402 -12.36 22.45 17.03
N VAL A 403 -11.25 21.79 17.40
CA VAL A 403 -9.95 22.45 17.66
C VAL A 403 -9.36 22.97 16.35
N ASP A 404 -9.46 22.16 15.31
CA ASP A 404 -8.94 22.49 13.97
C ASP A 404 -9.81 23.53 13.24
N ASN A 405 -11.09 23.64 13.61
CA ASN A 405 -12.07 24.51 12.94
C ASN A 405 -12.79 25.45 13.93
N PRO A 406 -12.09 26.41 14.55
CA PRO A 406 -12.69 27.35 15.50
C PRO A 406 -13.68 28.27 14.76
N GLY A 407 -14.97 28.08 15.03
CA GLY A 407 -16.06 28.88 14.43
C GLY A 407 -17.17 28.07 13.77
N VAL A 408 -17.00 26.75 13.62
CA VAL A 408 -18.06 25.85 13.15
C VAL A 408 -19.05 25.59 14.29
N VAL A 409 -20.34 25.83 14.04
CA VAL A 409 -21.42 25.41 14.94
C VAL A 409 -21.86 24.01 14.52
N LEU A 410 -21.53 23.02 15.36
CA LEU A 410 -21.99 21.66 15.14
C LEU A 410 -23.50 21.59 15.40
N ALA A 411 -24.25 21.15 14.40
CA ALA A 411 -25.68 20.85 14.50
C ALA A 411 -25.92 19.37 14.15
N PRO A 412 -25.36 18.41 14.93
CA PRO A 412 -25.54 17.00 14.67
C PRO A 412 -27.04 16.67 14.74
N THR A 413 -27.51 15.89 13.78
CA THR A 413 -28.84 15.30 13.84
C THR A 413 -28.72 13.80 13.93
N CYS A 414 -29.76 13.16 14.47
CA CYS A 414 -29.85 11.70 14.51
C CYS A 414 -29.59 11.05 13.14
N ASN A 415 -30.10 11.66 12.07
CA ASN A 415 -30.17 11.05 10.75
C ASN A 415 -29.06 11.50 9.80
N SER A 416 -28.44 12.65 10.07
CA SER A 416 -27.37 13.22 9.24
C SER A 416 -26.15 13.56 10.10
N PRO A 417 -24.94 13.15 9.67
CA PRO A 417 -23.71 13.52 10.37
C PRO A 417 -23.49 15.04 10.27
N SER A 418 -22.94 15.65 11.32
CA SER A 418 -22.44 17.03 11.25
C SER A 418 -21.09 17.09 10.54
N GLU A 419 -20.57 18.30 10.33
CA GLU A 419 -19.16 18.47 10.01
C GLU A 419 -18.27 17.81 11.07
N GLY A 420 -17.20 17.12 10.63
CA GLY A 420 -16.35 16.30 11.50
C GLY A 420 -16.91 14.91 11.83
N GLU A 421 -18.11 14.56 11.35
CA GLU A 421 -18.72 13.24 11.51
C GLU A 421 -18.90 12.56 10.16
N LYS A 422 -18.86 11.22 10.14
CA LYS A 422 -19.16 10.42 8.95
C LYS A 422 -19.89 9.14 9.29
N ASP A 423 -20.94 8.85 8.54
CA ASP A 423 -21.73 7.62 8.67
C ASP A 423 -21.25 6.55 7.68
N PHE A 424 -21.10 5.33 8.19
CA PHE A 424 -20.76 4.13 7.44
C PHE A 424 -21.89 3.10 7.60
N TYR A 425 -22.50 2.68 6.50
CA TYR A 425 -23.50 1.61 6.52
C TYR A 425 -22.82 0.28 6.23
N ILE A 426 -22.71 -0.54 7.27
CA ILE A 426 -21.84 -1.72 7.31
C ILE A 426 -22.70 -2.97 7.18
N PRO A 427 -22.54 -3.78 6.12
CA PRO A 427 -23.19 -5.07 6.01
C PRO A 427 -22.67 -6.00 7.11
N VAL A 428 -23.58 -6.49 7.96
CA VAL A 428 -23.25 -7.42 9.04
C VAL A 428 -24.07 -8.70 8.93
N ARG A 429 -23.45 -9.80 9.37
CA ARG A 429 -24.08 -11.11 9.48
C ARG A 429 -23.87 -11.67 10.87
N ALA A 430 -24.92 -12.29 11.41
CA ALA A 430 -24.84 -12.97 12.68
C ALA A 430 -24.14 -14.32 12.58
N GLN A 431 -23.22 -14.57 13.51
CA GLN A 431 -22.59 -15.86 13.79
C GLN A 431 -23.07 -16.31 15.18
N GLY A 432 -24.22 -16.98 15.23
CA GLY A 432 -24.95 -17.17 16.49
C GLY A 432 -25.67 -15.87 16.88
N ASN A 433 -25.33 -15.29 18.03
CA ASN A 433 -25.87 -13.99 18.49
C ASN A 433 -24.94 -12.81 18.19
N VAL A 434 -23.73 -13.08 17.70
CA VAL A 434 -22.72 -12.06 17.45
C VAL A 434 -22.74 -11.63 15.99
N TYR A 435 -23.03 -10.36 15.75
CA TYR A 435 -22.90 -9.71 14.46
C TYR A 435 -21.46 -9.33 14.17
N LYS A 436 -21.01 -9.65 12.95
CA LYS A 436 -19.70 -9.25 12.42
C LYS A 436 -19.83 -8.63 11.02
N PRO A 437 -18.96 -7.69 10.65
CA PRO A 437 -18.87 -7.17 9.29
C PRO A 437 -18.61 -8.29 8.28
N VAL A 438 -19.28 -8.22 7.12
CA VAL A 438 -19.09 -9.11 5.98
C VAL A 438 -19.06 -8.33 4.69
N ALA A 439 -18.39 -8.82 3.64
CA ALA A 439 -18.25 -8.10 2.37
C ALA A 439 -19.60 -7.74 1.71
N SER A 440 -20.63 -8.57 1.86
CA SER A 440 -21.96 -8.32 1.31
C SER A 440 -23.05 -9.15 1.99
N ILE A 441 -24.28 -8.65 1.89
CA ILE A 441 -25.50 -9.30 2.35
C ILE A 441 -26.61 -9.14 1.30
N ASN A 442 -27.58 -10.05 1.29
CA ASN A 442 -28.72 -10.01 0.38
C ASN A 442 -29.87 -9.18 0.97
N VAL A 443 -29.56 -7.97 1.45
CA VAL A 443 -30.51 -7.02 2.03
C VAL A 443 -30.43 -5.73 1.21
N PRO A 444 -31.56 -5.14 0.81
CA PRO A 444 -31.56 -3.85 0.12
C PRO A 444 -30.82 -2.79 0.95
N VAL A 445 -29.97 -2.02 0.28
CA VAL A 445 -29.27 -0.90 0.90
C VAL A 445 -30.30 0.15 1.37
N PRO A 446 -30.13 0.73 2.57
CA PRO A 446 -30.96 1.84 3.01
C PRO A 446 -30.94 2.99 1.99
N SER A 447 -32.10 3.62 1.75
CA SER A 447 -32.21 4.69 0.76
C SER A 447 -31.26 5.86 1.10
N GLY A 448 -30.49 6.33 0.12
CA GLY A 448 -29.54 7.44 0.30
C GLY A 448 -28.26 7.09 1.07
N ALA A 449 -28.04 5.83 1.47
CA ALA A 449 -26.86 5.40 2.20
C ALA A 449 -25.72 4.95 1.29
N GLY A 450 -24.51 5.44 1.56
CA GLY A 450 -23.27 4.84 1.05
C GLY A 450 -22.88 3.61 1.86
N VAL A 451 -22.79 2.45 1.21
CA VAL A 451 -22.36 1.20 1.87
C VAL A 451 -20.85 1.23 2.06
N ALA A 452 -20.40 0.93 3.28
CA ALA A 452 -18.98 0.82 3.59
C ALA A 452 -18.37 -0.41 2.89
N LYS A 453 -17.16 -0.25 2.35
CA LYS A 453 -16.39 -1.38 1.84
C LYS A 453 -15.94 -2.24 3.03
N VAL A 454 -16.18 -3.55 2.96
CA VAL A 454 -15.73 -4.51 3.96
C VAL A 454 -14.86 -5.57 3.28
N THR A 455 -13.67 -5.81 3.83
CA THR A 455 -12.73 -6.82 3.32
C THR A 455 -13.25 -8.24 3.55
N ALA A 456 -12.68 -9.23 2.86
CA ALA A 456 -13.10 -10.63 2.98
C ALA A 456 -12.93 -11.21 4.40
N ASP A 457 -11.95 -10.68 5.15
CA ASP A 457 -11.65 -11.03 6.54
C ASP A 457 -12.41 -10.18 7.57
N GLY A 458 -13.36 -9.33 7.15
CA GLY A 458 -14.29 -8.65 8.05
C GLY A 458 -13.79 -7.31 8.60
N TRP A 459 -12.94 -6.60 7.85
CA TRP A 459 -12.53 -5.24 8.18
C TRP A 459 -13.30 -4.20 7.38
N VAL A 460 -13.82 -3.22 8.08
CA VAL A 460 -14.54 -2.08 7.52
C VAL A 460 -13.52 -1.02 7.16
N VAL A 461 -13.57 -0.56 5.91
CA VAL A 461 -12.71 0.51 5.40
C VAL A 461 -13.35 1.85 5.70
N LEU A 462 -12.69 2.67 6.52
CA LEU A 462 -13.19 3.98 6.93
C LEU A 462 -12.77 5.06 5.92
N GLU A 463 -13.23 4.95 4.68
CA GLU A 463 -12.87 5.89 3.61
C GLU A 463 -13.18 7.34 4.01
N GLY A 464 -12.21 8.24 3.81
CA GLY A 464 -12.33 9.66 4.15
C GLY A 464 -12.22 9.96 5.65
N ILE A 465 -11.84 8.99 6.49
CA ILE A 465 -11.34 9.23 7.84
C ILE A 465 -9.82 9.40 7.78
N ALA A 466 -9.31 10.42 8.47
CA ALA A 466 -7.88 10.67 8.55
C ALA A 466 -7.20 9.72 9.54
N GLU A 467 -5.97 9.34 9.23
CA GLU A 467 -5.12 8.54 10.11
C GLU A 467 -4.44 9.41 11.18
N ASP A 468 -3.87 8.75 12.18
CA ASP A 468 -3.13 9.30 13.30
C ASP A 468 -3.91 10.34 14.12
N ARG A 469 -5.22 10.11 14.28
CA ARG A 469 -6.16 10.99 15.00
C ARG A 469 -7.08 10.22 15.94
N TYR A 470 -7.73 10.96 16.86
CA TYR A 470 -8.64 10.42 17.86
C TYR A 470 -10.10 10.55 17.42
N TYR A 471 -10.87 9.47 17.61
CA TYR A 471 -12.25 9.36 17.17
C TYR A 471 -13.16 8.77 18.25
N THR A 472 -14.44 9.10 18.16
CA THR A 472 -15.52 8.50 18.94
C THR A 472 -16.49 7.77 18.00
N PHE A 473 -16.92 6.57 18.38
CA PHE A 473 -17.79 5.73 17.56
C PHE A 473 -19.18 5.56 18.18
N ILE A 474 -20.21 5.76 17.36
CA ILE A 474 -21.60 5.50 17.71
C ILE A 474 -22.15 4.45 16.75
N LEU A 475 -22.63 3.33 17.28
CA LEU A 475 -23.20 2.23 16.51
C LEU A 475 -24.72 2.22 16.64
N LYS A 476 -25.42 1.96 15.53
CA LYS A 476 -26.88 1.84 15.48
C LYS A 476 -27.31 0.72 14.56
N ALA A 477 -28.31 -0.05 14.97
CA ALA A 477 -28.99 -1.04 14.13
C ALA A 477 -30.45 -0.61 13.86
N PRO A 478 -31.08 -1.09 12.77
CA PRO A 478 -32.49 -0.79 12.47
C PRO A 478 -33.43 -1.27 13.58
N LYS A 479 -34.34 -0.42 14.08
CA LYS A 479 -35.21 -0.64 15.27
C LYS A 479 -34.53 -0.55 16.64
N PHE A 480 -33.21 -0.39 16.66
CA PHE A 480 -32.42 -0.29 17.88
C PHE A 480 -31.96 1.14 18.12
N ARG A 481 -31.77 1.46 19.41
CA ARG A 481 -31.20 2.75 19.80
C ARG A 481 -29.73 2.83 19.39
N GLY A 482 -29.25 4.04 19.10
CA GLY A 482 -27.83 4.29 18.90
C GLY A 482 -27.08 4.23 20.23
N VAL A 483 -25.86 3.71 20.23
CA VAL A 483 -25.01 3.60 21.43
C VAL A 483 -23.60 4.05 21.09
N GLN A 484 -23.00 4.90 21.94
CA GLN A 484 -21.57 5.17 21.89
C GLN A 484 -20.82 3.92 22.33
N VAL A 485 -20.08 3.31 21.41
CA VAL A 485 -19.44 1.99 21.62
C VAL A 485 -17.96 2.10 21.97
N VAL A 486 -17.32 3.23 21.63
CA VAL A 486 -15.97 3.59 22.09
C VAL A 486 -15.80 5.10 21.96
N GLU A 487 -15.00 5.66 22.86
CA GLU A 487 -14.60 7.07 22.88
C GLU A 487 -13.08 7.18 22.79
N HIS A 488 -12.60 8.25 22.16
CA HIS A 488 -11.19 8.61 22.15
C HIS A 488 -10.25 7.51 21.64
N VAL A 489 -10.65 6.84 20.56
CA VAL A 489 -9.83 5.80 19.93
C VAL A 489 -8.87 6.41 18.93
N TYR A 490 -7.59 6.05 19.06
CA TYR A 490 -6.56 6.44 18.11
C TYR A 490 -6.61 5.51 16.89
N LEU A 491 -6.84 6.08 15.70
CA LEU A 491 -6.86 5.35 14.44
C LEU A 491 -5.60 5.59 13.64
N GLN A 492 -5.02 4.51 13.14
CA GLN A 492 -3.84 4.46 12.30
C GLN A 492 -4.20 3.82 10.96
N SER A 493 -3.31 3.95 9.99
CA SER A 493 -3.48 3.41 8.65
C SER A 493 -3.62 1.88 8.63
N GLY A 494 -4.47 1.37 7.74
CA GLY A 494 -4.62 -0.05 7.49
C GLY A 494 -5.27 -0.84 8.64
N GLN A 495 -5.01 -2.15 8.65
CA GLN A 495 -5.51 -3.08 9.67
C GLN A 495 -4.53 -3.14 10.83
N GLN A 496 -4.95 -2.68 12.01
CA GLN A 496 -4.13 -2.69 13.22
C GLN A 496 -4.75 -3.54 14.31
N SER A 497 -3.92 -4.25 15.08
CA SER A 497 -4.41 -5.07 16.19
C SER A 497 -5.22 -4.27 17.23
N GLY A 498 -4.88 -2.99 17.43
CA GLY A 498 -5.63 -2.06 18.30
C GLY A 498 -6.96 -1.56 17.73
N GLN A 499 -7.28 -1.88 16.47
CA GLN A 499 -8.49 -1.49 15.76
C GLN A 499 -9.49 -2.65 15.63
N VAL A 500 -9.35 -3.67 16.50
CA VAL A 500 -10.29 -4.79 16.64
C VAL A 500 -11.11 -4.60 17.90
N PHE A 501 -12.40 -4.35 17.74
CA PHE A 501 -13.30 -4.02 18.84
C PHE A 501 -14.26 -5.17 19.16
N SER A 502 -14.60 -5.32 20.43
CA SER A 502 -15.64 -6.25 20.86
C SER A 502 -16.61 -5.55 21.78
N TRP A 503 -17.83 -5.35 21.30
CA TRP A 503 -18.92 -4.66 22.00
C TRP A 503 -20.02 -5.65 22.42
N VAL A 504 -19.73 -6.95 22.41
CA VAL A 504 -20.69 -8.01 22.77
C VAL A 504 -21.19 -7.91 24.22
N ASN A 505 -20.40 -7.29 25.11
CA ASN A 505 -20.80 -7.06 26.50
C ASN A 505 -21.66 -5.81 26.69
N ASN A 506 -21.93 -5.06 25.62
CA ASN A 506 -22.80 -3.88 25.60
C ASN A 506 -23.78 -3.99 24.42
N PRO A 507 -24.76 -4.91 24.49
CA PRO A 507 -25.65 -5.18 23.38
C PRO A 507 -26.50 -3.96 23.03
N LEU A 508 -26.84 -3.82 21.74
CA LEU A 508 -27.74 -2.77 21.30
C LEU A 508 -29.16 -3.10 21.75
N GLU A 509 -29.79 -2.16 22.45
CA GLU A 509 -31.15 -2.32 22.97
C GLU A 509 -32.21 -1.84 21.95
N PRO A 510 -33.33 -2.57 21.78
CA PRO A 510 -34.38 -2.18 20.86
C PRO A 510 -35.12 -0.95 21.37
N GLY A 511 -35.63 -0.10 20.49
CA GLY A 511 -36.61 0.89 20.91
C GLY A 511 -36.92 2.02 19.96
N ASP A 512 -35.93 2.53 19.23
CA ASP A 512 -36.13 3.62 18.27
C ASP A 512 -36.63 3.00 16.96
N LEU A 513 -37.93 3.06 16.69
CA LEU A 513 -38.57 2.31 15.60
C LEU A 513 -38.70 3.16 14.32
N PRO A 514 -38.56 2.55 13.14
CA PRO A 514 -38.71 3.28 11.88
C PRO A 514 -40.17 3.73 11.70
N ASN A 515 -40.38 5.04 11.53
CA ASN A 515 -41.71 5.64 11.46
C ASN A 515 -42.25 5.69 10.01
N PRO A 516 -43.32 4.94 9.66
CA PRO A 516 -43.86 4.94 8.30
C PRO A 516 -44.43 6.27 7.84
N ASN A 517 -44.79 7.16 8.78
CA ASN A 517 -45.30 8.50 8.46
C ASN A 517 -44.17 9.48 8.13
N ASP A 518 -42.91 9.08 8.33
CA ASP A 518 -41.72 9.90 8.09
C ASP A 518 -40.68 9.10 7.29
N ASN A 519 -41.09 8.50 6.16
CA ASN A 519 -40.21 7.74 5.26
C ASN A 519 -39.39 6.62 5.92
N LEU A 520 -39.90 6.02 7.01
CA LEU A 520 -39.20 5.02 7.82
C LEU A 520 -37.95 5.56 8.53
N LEU A 521 -37.86 6.87 8.72
CA LEU A 521 -36.83 7.49 9.54
C LEU A 521 -37.03 7.14 11.02
N GLN A 522 -35.91 7.06 11.72
CA GLN A 522 -35.79 6.86 13.16
C GLN A 522 -35.42 8.20 13.79
N ASP A 523 -35.92 8.51 14.98
CA ASP A 523 -35.77 9.85 15.57
C ASP A 523 -34.72 9.93 16.69
N CYS A 524 -34.02 8.82 16.96
CA CYS A 524 -33.03 8.66 18.03
C CYS A 524 -33.59 8.79 19.45
N THR A 525 -34.90 8.82 19.62
CA THR A 525 -35.54 8.78 20.92
C THR A 525 -36.37 7.51 21.03
N VAL A 526 -36.47 6.98 22.25
CA VAL A 526 -37.39 5.88 22.54
C VAL A 526 -38.50 6.45 23.40
N ASN A 527 -39.68 6.64 22.79
CA ASN A 527 -40.78 7.36 23.42
C ASN A 527 -42.13 6.69 23.13
N SER A 528 -43.22 7.37 23.49
CA SER A 528 -44.58 6.84 23.32
C SER A 528 -45.00 6.66 21.86
N VAL A 529 -44.38 7.36 20.92
CA VAL A 529 -44.56 7.20 19.47
C VAL A 529 -44.12 5.81 19.05
N ASP A 530 -42.95 5.34 19.47
CA ASP A 530 -42.46 3.99 19.15
C ASP A 530 -43.41 2.91 19.66
N ILE A 531 -43.86 3.04 20.91
CA ILE A 531 -44.84 2.10 21.48
C ILE A 531 -46.16 2.15 20.71
N SER A 532 -46.62 3.32 20.27
CA SER A 532 -47.84 3.42 19.46
C SER A 532 -47.69 2.73 18.09
N LEU A 533 -46.49 2.77 17.49
CA LEU A 533 -46.18 2.06 16.26
C LEU A 533 -46.25 0.53 16.45
N MET A 534 -45.83 0.02 17.62
CA MET A 534 -45.96 -1.40 17.94
C MET A 534 -47.40 -1.81 18.25
N VAL A 535 -48.10 -1.04 19.10
CA VAL A 535 -49.47 -1.35 19.54
C VAL A 535 -50.43 -1.40 18.35
N SER A 536 -50.27 -0.51 17.37
CA SER A 536 -51.07 -0.51 16.14
C SER A 536 -50.82 -1.71 15.22
N ARG A 537 -49.82 -2.56 15.52
CA ARG A 537 -49.39 -3.70 14.70
C ARG A 537 -49.46 -5.04 15.44
N ILE A 538 -49.93 -5.09 16.68
CA ILE A 538 -50.06 -6.33 17.45
C ILE A 538 -50.88 -7.36 16.66
N GLY A 539 -50.34 -8.57 16.55
CA GLY A 539 -50.91 -9.69 15.81
C GLY A 539 -50.56 -9.70 14.32
N SER A 540 -49.84 -8.70 13.80
CA SER A 540 -49.45 -8.66 12.39
C SER A 540 -48.26 -9.59 12.11
N THR A 541 -48.38 -10.35 11.02
CA THR A 541 -47.31 -11.15 10.40
C THR A 541 -46.94 -10.61 9.02
N GLY A 542 -47.47 -9.43 8.65
CA GLY A 542 -47.26 -8.83 7.34
C GLY A 542 -45.88 -8.18 7.23
N GLY A 543 -45.16 -8.43 6.15
CA GLY A 543 -43.77 -7.96 6.00
C GLY A 543 -43.56 -6.45 6.14
N ALA A 544 -44.58 -5.62 5.87
CA ALA A 544 -44.50 -4.16 6.08
C ALA A 544 -44.54 -3.80 7.58
N ASP A 545 -45.36 -4.49 8.37
CA ASP A 545 -45.47 -4.25 9.82
C ASP A 545 -44.31 -4.88 10.58
N LEU A 546 -43.87 -6.06 10.16
CA LEU A 546 -42.68 -6.71 10.71
C LEU A 546 -41.44 -5.85 10.54
N LYS A 547 -41.29 -5.14 9.42
CA LYS A 547 -40.20 -4.17 9.22
C LYS A 547 -40.18 -3.03 10.23
N VAL A 548 -41.32 -2.73 10.85
CA VAL A 548 -41.47 -1.66 11.83
C VAL A 548 -41.30 -2.17 13.25
N ALA A 549 -42.09 -3.17 13.65
CA ALA A 549 -42.35 -3.43 15.06
C ALA A 549 -41.92 -4.83 15.57
N ASP A 550 -41.49 -5.74 14.71
CA ASP A 550 -40.95 -7.05 15.11
C ASP A 550 -39.48 -6.89 15.53
N VAL A 551 -39.21 -6.67 16.82
CA VAL A 551 -37.86 -6.33 17.32
C VAL A 551 -37.07 -7.56 17.73
N ASN A 552 -37.75 -8.67 18.02
CA ASN A 552 -37.09 -9.94 18.33
C ASN A 552 -36.88 -10.83 17.09
N PHE A 553 -37.46 -10.44 15.94
CA PHE A 553 -37.39 -11.10 14.64
C PHE A 553 -38.02 -12.50 14.60
N ASP A 554 -39.06 -12.75 15.42
CA ASP A 554 -39.78 -14.02 15.46
C ASP A 554 -40.85 -14.16 14.36
N GLY A 555 -41.09 -13.10 13.57
CA GLY A 555 -42.03 -13.09 12.45
C GLY A 555 -43.46 -12.72 12.83
N ILE A 556 -43.71 -12.27 14.07
CA ILE A 556 -45.02 -11.80 14.52
C ILE A 556 -44.90 -10.68 15.54
N VAL A 557 -45.49 -9.52 15.25
CA VAL A 557 -45.54 -8.42 16.23
C VAL A 557 -46.48 -8.79 17.38
N ASN A 558 -45.97 -8.89 18.61
CA ASN A 558 -46.80 -9.26 19.76
C ASN A 558 -46.33 -8.62 21.08
N GLY A 559 -46.95 -9.01 22.20
CA GLY A 559 -46.63 -8.47 23.52
C GLY A 559 -45.17 -8.73 23.96
N ASN A 560 -44.53 -9.77 23.42
CA ASN A 560 -43.12 -10.07 23.65
C ASN A 560 -42.23 -8.97 23.06
N ASP A 561 -42.50 -8.48 21.84
CA ASP A 561 -41.78 -7.36 21.23
C ASP A 561 -41.89 -6.10 22.08
N ILE A 562 -43.12 -5.75 22.45
CA ILE A 562 -43.42 -4.57 23.27
C ILE A 562 -42.67 -4.66 24.60
N SER A 563 -42.65 -5.84 25.23
CA SER A 563 -41.92 -6.03 26.48
C SER A 563 -40.41 -5.76 26.37
N LYS A 564 -39.82 -5.87 25.17
CA LYS A 564 -38.39 -5.58 24.95
C LYS A 564 -38.13 -4.09 24.88
N VAL A 565 -39.00 -3.35 24.21
CA VAL A 565 -38.89 -1.88 24.08
C VAL A 565 -39.30 -1.15 25.36
N VAL A 566 -40.19 -1.72 26.17
CA VAL A 566 -40.60 -1.06 27.44
C VAL A 566 -39.40 -0.80 28.36
N ASN A 567 -38.37 -1.65 28.33
CA ASN A 567 -37.15 -1.48 29.13
C ASN A 567 -36.27 -0.31 28.67
N THR A 568 -36.49 0.22 27.47
CA THR A 568 -35.76 1.37 26.91
C THR A 568 -36.60 2.64 26.85
N LEU A 569 -37.88 2.58 27.27
CA LEU A 569 -38.70 3.78 27.44
C LEU A 569 -38.09 4.66 28.54
N SER A 570 -37.96 5.95 28.27
CA SER A 570 -37.40 7.01 29.13
C SER A 570 -35.89 7.24 29.07
N THR A 571 -35.10 6.46 28.32
CA THR A 571 -33.69 6.81 28.12
C THR A 571 -33.55 7.73 26.91
N LYS A 572 -33.35 9.03 27.11
CA LYS A 572 -32.66 9.82 26.09
C LYS A 572 -31.21 9.33 26.04
N PRO A 573 -30.64 9.02 24.86
CA PRO A 573 -29.21 8.76 24.75
C PRO A 573 -28.34 9.95 25.20
N ASP A 574 -28.93 11.14 25.28
CA ASP A 574 -28.25 12.40 25.62
C ASP A 574 -28.39 12.81 27.10
N ASP A 575 -29.06 12.03 27.97
CA ASP A 575 -29.20 12.37 29.40
C ASP A 575 -28.17 11.63 30.31
N ASP A 576 -27.17 10.94 29.74
CA ASP A 576 -26.00 10.37 30.45
C ASP A 576 -24.63 10.86 29.88
N LEU A 577 -24.58 12.03 29.23
CA LEU A 577 -23.34 12.75 28.89
C LEU A 577 -23.43 14.26 29.14
#